data_AF-A0A970E798-F1
#
_entry.id   AF-A0A970E798-F1
#
_cell.length_a   1.000
_cell.length_b   1.000
_cell.length_c   1.000
_cell.angle_alpha   90.00
_cell.angle_beta   90.00
_cell.angle_gamma   90.00
#
_symmetry.space_group_name_H-M   'P 1'
#
loop_
_entity.id
_entity.type
_entity.pdbx_description
1 polymer ?
#
loop_
_entity_poly.entity_id
_entity_poly.type
_entity_poly.pdbx_seq_one_letter_code
_entity_poly.pdbx_strand_id
1 'polypeptide(L)'
;MKVKVIEMVGSLEERLIDFARDLVRIKSRTGEEGEVVKRIAEEMKVLEYDEVIIDKVGNVIGKIGNGNEKLLFDSHIDNVDVNDYDEWEYDPYGGVIKDDKFYSLLPYYL
;
A
#
# COMPACT_ATOMS: atom_id res chain seq x y z
N MET A 1 -22.97 8.68 -10.23
CA MET A 1 -21.50 8.64 -10.03
C MET A 1 -21.12 7.78 -8.83
N LYS A 2 -21.58 8.08 -7.60
CA LYS A 2 -21.25 7.27 -6.40
C LYS A 2 -21.55 5.78 -6.50
N VAL A 3 -22.73 5.39 -7.01
CA VAL A 3 -23.14 3.97 -7.14
C VAL A 3 -22.17 3.18 -8.03
N LYS A 4 -21.78 3.74 -9.17
CA LYS A 4 -20.84 3.08 -10.10
C LYS A 4 -19.45 2.88 -9.52
N VAL A 5 -18.99 3.81 -8.68
CA VAL A 5 -17.68 3.69 -8.03
C VAL A 5 -17.71 2.57 -6.99
N ILE A 6 -18.78 2.46 -6.21
CA ILE A 6 -18.93 1.40 -5.19
C ILE A 6 -18.97 0.02 -5.87
N GLU A 7 -19.76 -0.14 -6.94
CA GLU A 7 -19.82 -1.39 -7.70
C GLU A 7 -18.45 -1.77 -8.29
N MET A 8 -17.72 -0.78 -8.84
CA MET A 8 -16.38 -1.00 -9.36
C MET A 8 -15.38 -1.40 -8.27
N VAL A 9 -15.42 -0.75 -7.11
CA VAL A 9 -14.55 -1.12 -5.98
C VAL A 9 -14.85 -2.55 -5.51
N GLY A 10 -16.13 -2.94 -5.43
CA GLY A 10 -16.51 -4.33 -5.12
C GLY A 10 -15.94 -5.33 -6.13
N SER A 11 -15.90 -4.99 -7.41
CA SER A 11 -15.27 -5.86 -8.43
C SER A 11 -13.74 -5.95 -8.36
N LEU A 12 -13.09 -5.06 -7.59
CA LEU A 12 -11.64 -5.00 -7.42
C LEU A 12 -11.19 -5.53 -6.06
N GLU A 13 -12.11 -5.97 -5.20
CA GLU A 13 -11.85 -6.33 -3.80
C GLU A 13 -10.68 -7.30 -3.66
N GLU A 14 -10.71 -8.43 -4.38
CA GLU A 14 -9.64 -9.44 -4.32
C GLU A 14 -8.28 -8.86 -4.71
N ARG A 15 -8.19 -8.07 -5.79
CA ARG A 15 -6.95 -7.43 -6.24
C ARG A 15 -6.44 -6.42 -5.22
N LEU A 16 -7.33 -5.64 -4.61
CA LEU A 16 -6.97 -4.65 -3.59
C LEU A 16 -6.40 -5.35 -2.35
N ILE A 17 -7.00 -6.46 -1.94
CA ILE A 17 -6.53 -7.25 -0.81
C ILE A 17 -5.18 -7.92 -1.13
N ASP A 18 -5.02 -8.45 -2.34
CA ASP A 18 -3.75 -9.04 -2.78
C ASP A 18 -2.65 -7.99 -2.86
N PHE A 19 -2.94 -6.79 -3.38
CA PHE A 19 -1.99 -5.69 -3.38
C PHE A 19 -1.61 -5.27 -1.95
N ALA A 20 -2.58 -5.12 -1.05
CA ALA A 20 -2.30 -4.83 0.36
C ALA A 20 -1.42 -5.92 1.01
N ARG A 21 -1.68 -7.20 0.68
CA ARG A 21 -0.86 -8.32 1.13
C ARG A 21 0.57 -8.28 0.61
N ASP A 22 0.77 -7.92 -0.66
CA ASP A 22 2.11 -7.74 -1.24
C ASP A 22 2.89 -6.67 -0.48
N LEU A 23 2.26 -5.53 -0.19
CA LEU A 23 2.92 -4.44 0.56
C LEU A 23 3.30 -4.89 1.97
N VAL A 24 2.39 -5.56 2.68
CA VAL A 24 2.64 -6.07 4.03
C VAL A 24 3.76 -7.09 4.05
N ARG A 25 3.88 -7.97 3.05
CA ARG A 25 4.94 -8.99 3.00
C ARG A 25 6.33 -8.41 2.79
N ILE A 26 6.42 -7.20 2.28
CA ILE A 26 7.69 -6.49 2.10
C ILE A 26 8.01 -5.77 3.41
N LYS A 27 9.10 -6.19 4.06
CA LYS A 27 9.62 -5.46 5.22
C LYS A 27 10.07 -4.07 4.76
N SER A 28 9.59 -3.05 5.46
CA SER A 28 9.80 -1.65 5.08
C SER A 28 10.03 -0.82 6.34
N ARG A 29 10.96 -1.25 7.21
CA ARG A 29 11.34 -0.44 8.36
C ARG A 29 11.89 0.89 7.89
N THR A 30 11.91 1.89 8.76
CA THR A 30 12.51 3.19 8.43
C THR A 30 13.94 3.00 7.90
N GLY A 31 14.19 3.39 6.64
CA GLY A 31 15.45 3.21 5.92
C GLY A 31 15.57 1.93 5.07
N GLU A 32 14.56 1.05 5.08
CA GLU A 32 14.50 -0.22 4.33
C GLU A 32 13.35 -0.25 3.30
N GLU A 33 12.74 0.90 2.99
CA GLU A 33 11.51 1.01 2.19
C GLU A 33 11.70 0.71 0.69
N GLY A 34 12.94 0.54 0.22
CA GLY A 34 13.27 0.47 -1.20
C GLY A 34 12.50 -0.58 -2.01
N GLU A 35 12.22 -1.75 -1.44
CA GLU A 35 11.46 -2.78 -2.15
C GLU A 35 9.96 -2.47 -2.19
N VAL A 36 9.38 -1.89 -1.12
CA VAL A 36 7.96 -1.53 -1.12
C VAL A 36 7.70 -0.33 -2.04
N VAL A 37 8.65 0.61 -2.12
CA VAL A 37 8.65 1.72 -3.09
C VAL A 37 8.57 1.18 -4.53
N LYS A 38 9.39 0.16 -4.87
CA LYS A 38 9.37 -0.47 -6.20
C LYS A 38 8.03 -1.14 -6.48
N ARG A 39 7.49 -1.90 -5.53
CA ARG A 39 6.21 -2.59 -5.69
C ARG A 39 5.05 -1.62 -5.91
N ILE A 40 5.04 -0.48 -5.21
CA ILE A 40 4.04 0.58 -5.40
C ILE A 40 4.23 1.23 -6.79
N ALA A 41 5.46 1.51 -7.20
CA ALA A 41 5.74 2.08 -8.51
C ALA A 41 5.29 1.15 -9.67
N GLU A 42 5.41 -0.17 -9.49
CA GLU A 42 4.87 -1.16 -10.42
C GLU A 42 3.34 -1.10 -10.47
N GLU A 43 2.67 -1.00 -9.33
CA GLU A 43 1.20 -0.89 -9.28
C GLU A 43 0.71 0.39 -9.98
N MET A 44 1.38 1.52 -9.75
CA MET A 44 1.04 2.78 -10.42
C MET A 44 1.20 2.67 -11.95
N LYS A 45 2.18 1.92 -12.44
CA LYS A 45 2.34 1.65 -13.88
C LYS A 45 1.24 0.74 -14.42
N VAL A 46 0.84 -0.29 -13.68
CA VAL A 46 -0.30 -1.17 -14.04
C VAL A 46 -1.61 -0.37 -14.10
N LEU A 47 -1.75 0.62 -13.23
CA LEU A 47 -2.88 1.56 -13.21
C LEU A 47 -2.77 2.68 -14.26
N GLU A 48 -1.74 2.65 -15.11
CA GLU A 48 -1.54 3.60 -16.21
C GLU A 48 -1.45 5.06 -15.75
N TYR A 49 -0.79 5.31 -14.61
CA TYR A 49 -0.45 6.68 -14.19
C TYR A 49 0.40 7.36 -15.27
N ASP A 50 0.15 8.64 -15.53
CA ASP A 50 0.85 9.41 -16.57
C ASP A 50 2.35 9.51 -16.29
N GLU A 51 2.72 9.57 -15.02
CA GLU A 51 4.10 9.67 -14.57
C GLU A 51 4.28 8.95 -13.23
N VAL A 52 5.35 8.16 -13.14
CA VAL A 52 5.77 7.46 -11.92
C VAL A 52 7.25 7.72 -11.71
N ILE A 53 7.58 8.44 -10.64
CA ILE A 53 8.94 8.85 -10.30
C ILE A 53 9.31 8.24 -8.94
N ILE A 54 10.54 7.76 -8.82
CA ILE A 54 11.18 7.58 -7.52
C ILE A 54 12.19 8.71 -7.37
N ASP A 55 12.02 9.55 -6.35
CA ASP A 55 12.89 10.70 -6.16
C ASP A 55 14.26 10.31 -5.55
N LYS A 56 15.14 11.30 -5.34
CA LYS A 56 16.49 11.06 -4.83
C LYS A 56 16.56 10.58 -3.39
N VAL A 57 15.49 10.76 -2.61
CA VAL A 57 15.42 10.37 -1.19
C VAL A 57 14.56 9.12 -0.97
N GLY A 58 13.96 8.57 -2.04
CA GLY A 58 13.28 7.28 -2.02
C GLY A 58 11.75 7.35 -2.06
N ASN A 59 11.14 8.54 -2.22
CA ASN A 59 9.69 8.63 -2.32
C ASN A 59 9.21 8.12 -3.69
N VAL A 60 8.12 7.36 -3.71
CA VAL A 60 7.38 7.03 -4.94
C VAL A 60 6.27 8.06 -5.17
N ILE A 61 6.31 8.73 -6.32
CA ILE A 61 5.38 9.80 -6.69
C ILE A 61 4.67 9.38 -7.97
N GLY A 62 3.35 9.28 -7.89
CA GLY A 62 2.48 9.05 -9.03
C GLY A 62 1.69 10.30 -9.39
N LYS A 63 1.54 10.58 -10.68
CA LYS A 63 0.76 11.71 -11.18
C LYS A 63 -0.27 11.25 -12.21
N ILE A 64 -1.46 11.82 -12.11
CA ILE A 64 -2.56 11.65 -13.08
C ILE A 64 -3.09 13.03 -13.44
N GLY A 65 -3.19 13.29 -14.75
CA GLY A 65 -3.71 14.52 -15.34
C GLY A 65 -2.74 15.70 -15.33
N ASN A 66 -3.15 16.76 -16.03
CA ASN A 66 -2.41 18.00 -16.21
C ASN A 66 -3.28 19.26 -15.97
N GLY A 67 -4.44 19.12 -15.35
CA GLY A 67 -5.38 20.22 -15.09
C GLY A 67 -4.86 21.31 -14.14
N ASN A 68 -5.55 22.45 -14.08
CA ASN A 68 -5.13 23.61 -13.28
C ASN A 68 -5.28 23.39 -11.75
N GLU A 69 -6.29 22.64 -11.34
CA GLU A 69 -6.50 22.26 -9.94
C GLU A 69 -5.62 21.06 -9.58
N LYS A 70 -5.06 21.06 -8.37
CA LYS A 70 -4.16 20.02 -7.86
C LYS A 70 -4.72 19.42 -6.57
N LEU A 71 -4.76 18.10 -6.51
CA LEU A 71 -5.05 17.32 -5.31
C LEU A 71 -3.86 16.42 -5.02
N LEU A 72 -3.38 16.43 -3.79
CA LEU A 72 -2.29 15.59 -3.32
C LEU A 72 -2.83 14.59 -2.30
N PHE A 73 -2.53 13.31 -2.51
CA PHE A 73 -2.64 12.28 -1.48
C PHE A 73 -1.24 11.98 -0.99
N ASP A 74 -1.04 12.05 0.32
CA ASP A 74 0.24 11.83 0.98
C ASP A 74 0.08 10.77 2.06
N SER A 75 1.06 9.88 2.17
CA SER A 75 1.09 8.76 3.11
C SER A 75 2.54 8.34 3.35
N HIS A 76 2.78 7.65 4.45
CA HIS A 76 4.03 6.92 4.67
C HIS A 76 3.83 5.42 4.37
N ILE A 77 4.93 4.70 4.15
CA ILE A 77 4.95 3.29 3.74
C ILE A 77 5.81 2.44 4.67
N ASP A 78 6.49 3.08 5.62
CA ASP A 78 7.34 2.41 6.57
C ASP A 78 6.49 1.69 7.63
N ASN A 79 6.99 0.54 8.08
CA ASN A 79 6.39 -0.23 9.16
C ASN A 79 7.26 -0.26 10.41
N VAL A 80 6.60 -0.52 11.52
CA VAL A 80 7.27 -0.71 12.82
C VAL A 80 7.89 -2.10 12.91
N ASP A 81 8.87 -2.21 13.79
CA ASP A 81 9.46 -3.49 14.16
C ASP A 81 8.42 -4.39 14.83
N VAL A 82 8.41 -5.64 14.41
CA VAL A 82 7.68 -6.69 15.11
C VAL A 82 8.45 -7.08 16.37
N ASN A 83 7.83 -6.83 17.51
CA ASN A 83 8.26 -7.38 18.79
C ASN A 83 7.37 -8.57 19.15
N ASP A 84 7.88 -9.43 20.04
CA ASP A 84 7.10 -10.50 20.68
C ASP A 84 6.37 -11.40 19.68
N TYR A 85 7.08 -11.91 18.66
CA TYR A 85 6.53 -12.77 17.60
C TYR A 85 5.65 -13.93 18.14
N ASP A 86 6.01 -14.48 19.30
CA ASP A 86 5.29 -15.58 19.93
C ASP A 86 3.90 -15.17 20.48
N GLU A 87 3.65 -13.88 20.67
CA GLU A 87 2.34 -13.33 21.09
C GLU A 87 1.37 -13.11 19.91
N TRP A 88 1.87 -13.17 18.67
CA TRP A 88 1.05 -12.99 17.48
C TRP A 88 0.31 -14.29 17.13
N GLU A 89 -1.02 -14.21 17.00
CA GLU A 89 -1.84 -15.34 16.53
C GLU A 89 -1.58 -15.66 15.04
N TYR A 90 -1.21 -14.66 14.25
CA TYR A 90 -0.89 -14.77 12.83
C TYR A 90 0.42 -14.07 12.53
N ASP A 91 1.18 -14.57 11.55
CA ASP A 91 2.40 -13.90 11.09
C ASP A 91 2.10 -12.43 10.73
N PRO A 92 2.73 -11.46 11.43
CA PRO A 92 2.50 -10.04 11.19
C PRO A 92 2.77 -9.58 9.74
N TYR A 93 3.70 -10.25 9.04
CA TYR A 93 3.99 -9.99 7.62
C TYR A 93 3.20 -10.92 6.68
N GLY A 94 2.35 -11.80 7.21
CA GLY A 94 1.64 -12.82 6.41
C GLY A 94 0.47 -12.27 5.60
N GLY A 95 -0.22 -11.23 6.11
CA GLY A 95 -1.45 -10.68 5.55
C GLY A 95 -2.59 -11.70 5.49
N VAL A 96 -2.84 -12.35 6.64
CA VAL A 96 -3.82 -13.44 6.78
C VAL A 96 -5.23 -12.87 6.76
N ILE A 97 -6.13 -13.48 5.98
CA ILE A 97 -7.55 -13.19 6.06
C ILE A 97 -8.23 -14.29 6.87
N LYS A 98 -8.98 -13.90 7.90
CA LYS A 98 -9.84 -14.81 8.66
C LYS A 98 -11.05 -14.06 9.18
N ASP A 99 -12.23 -14.67 9.09
CA ASP A 99 -13.50 -14.11 9.58
C ASP A 99 -13.71 -12.65 9.09
N ASP A 100 -13.51 -12.43 7.79
CA ASP A 100 -13.62 -11.13 7.09
C ASP A 100 -12.69 -10.03 7.61
N LYS A 101 -11.59 -10.40 8.28
CA LYS A 101 -10.56 -9.49 8.78
C LYS A 101 -9.22 -9.80 8.15
N PHE A 102 -8.51 -8.74 7.76
CA PHE A 102 -7.13 -8.80 7.30
C PHE A 102 -6.20 -8.50 8.48
N TYR A 103 -5.38 -9.49 8.87
CA TYR A 103 -4.43 -9.41 9.97
C TYR A 103 -3.03 -9.12 9.45
N SER A 104 -2.46 -8.01 9.91
CA SER A 104 -1.08 -7.59 9.63
C SER A 104 -0.57 -6.67 10.73
N LEU A 105 0.68 -6.24 10.58
CA LEU A 105 1.24 -5.12 11.32
C LEU A 105 0.37 -3.87 11.14
N LEU A 106 0.14 -3.16 12.24
CA LEU A 106 -0.45 -1.82 12.21
C LEU A 106 0.69 -0.78 12.15
N PRO A 107 0.60 0.24 11.28
CA PRO A 107 1.40 1.45 11.46
C PRO A 107 1.01 2.09 12.79
N TYR A 108 1.98 2.60 13.55
CA TYR A 108 1.72 3.31 14.82
C TYR A 108 0.74 4.47 14.56
N TYR A 109 -0.22 4.69 15.45
CA TYR A 109 -0.93 5.96 15.50
C TYR A 109 0.08 7.07 15.85
N LEU A 110 0.34 7.98 14.91
CA LEU A 110 0.80 9.34 15.21
C LEU A 110 -0.39 10.19 15.66
#